data_AF-A0A369TFL3-F1
#
_entry.id   AF-A0A369TFL3-F1
#
_cell.length_a   1.000
_cell.length_b   1.000
_cell.length_c   1.000
_cell.angle_alpha   90.00
_cell.angle_beta   90.00
_cell.angle_gamma   90.00
#
_symmetry.space_group_name_H-M   'P 1'
#
loop_
_entity.id
_entity.type
_entity.pdbx_description
1 polymer ?
#
loop_
_entity_poly.entity_id
_entity_poly.type
_entity_poly.pdbx_seq_one_letter_code
_entity_poly.pdbx_strand_id
1 'polypeptide(L)'
;MAHAETGSGVRRGSRPRRGAAVVAVAAGLILLALAGPRFAGGLIVAPHSSIAARLARGETVEPPRLRRAIEAHRTALSIYDNPRDRARLGELCLSAAHMAGVQSREGARLLDCAIEAHRDALARSPALPYSWSQLAVALYGRQGGTDAFRTAFREAMTAAPRTRRLVLAHVRLGLRSWQTLDAGLREEVRERLAWAVENVPRHLTRRLERPLDVRLALSLLAGQPGLRCRLAAAWQQRSFDGCAALGS
;
A
#
# COMPACT_ATOMS: atom_id res chain seq x y z
N MET A 1 -71.07 -1.20 47.05
CA MET A 1 -70.18 -2.36 46.78
C MET A 1 -69.22 -1.93 45.67
N ALA A 2 -68.11 -1.22 45.91
CA ALA A 2 -66.96 -1.43 46.79
C ALA A 2 -66.11 -2.66 46.41
N HIS A 3 -65.28 -2.53 45.36
CA HIS A 3 -64.07 -3.33 45.22
C HIS A 3 -62.88 -2.39 44.96
N ALA A 4 -61.97 -2.39 45.93
CA ALA A 4 -60.76 -1.61 45.98
C ALA A 4 -59.63 -2.35 45.25
N GLU A 5 -59.00 -1.71 44.27
CA GLU A 5 -57.76 -2.19 43.66
C GLU A 5 -56.58 -1.85 44.58
N THR A 6 -56.14 -2.85 45.34
CA THR A 6 -54.91 -2.80 46.15
C THR A 6 -53.68 -2.79 45.26
N GLY A 7 -53.00 -1.64 45.20
CA GLY A 7 -51.70 -1.47 44.58
C GLY A 7 -50.61 -2.32 45.24
N SER A 8 -49.97 -3.19 44.45
CA SER A 8 -48.79 -3.95 44.85
C SER A 8 -47.53 -3.11 44.63
N GLY A 9 -47.16 -2.36 45.67
CA GLY A 9 -45.90 -1.62 45.72
C GLY A 9 -44.70 -2.57 45.78
N VAL A 10 -44.12 -2.90 44.62
CA VAL A 10 -42.84 -3.63 44.52
C VAL A 10 -41.72 -2.74 45.03
N ARG A 11 -41.34 -2.90 46.31
CA ARG A 11 -40.15 -2.28 46.91
C ARG A 11 -38.89 -2.91 46.31
N ARG A 12 -38.35 -2.33 45.24
CA ARG A 12 -36.99 -2.63 44.75
C ARG A 12 -35.95 -2.13 45.76
N GLY A 13 -35.56 -2.99 46.68
CA GLY A 13 -34.39 -2.79 47.55
C GLY A 13 -33.12 -2.70 46.71
N SER A 14 -32.71 -1.48 46.35
CA SER A 14 -31.52 -1.22 45.54
C SER A 14 -30.30 -0.94 46.41
N ARG A 15 -29.63 -2.00 46.88
CA ARG A 15 -28.24 -1.96 47.31
C ARG A 15 -27.47 -3.00 46.49
N PRO A 16 -26.73 -2.55 45.46
CA PRO A 16 -25.28 -2.44 45.64
C PRO A 16 -24.66 -1.28 44.80
N ARG A 17 -24.49 -0.09 45.38
CA ARG A 17 -23.88 1.07 44.68
C ARG A 17 -22.34 1.13 44.74
N ARG A 18 -21.70 0.52 45.74
CA ARG A 18 -20.23 0.59 45.91
C ARG A 18 -19.47 -0.35 44.96
N GLY A 19 -19.98 -1.55 44.71
CA GLY A 19 -19.35 -2.51 43.79
C GLY A 19 -19.30 -2.00 42.34
N ALA A 20 -20.39 -1.39 41.86
CA ALA A 20 -20.45 -0.82 40.52
C ALA A 20 -19.42 0.30 40.28
N ALA A 21 -19.18 1.15 41.29
CA ALA A 21 -18.20 2.22 41.19
C ALA A 21 -16.76 1.70 41.08
N VAL A 22 -16.39 0.68 41.86
CA VAL A 22 -15.06 0.07 41.79
C VAL A 22 -14.82 -0.59 40.44
N VAL A 23 -15.81 -1.33 39.92
CA VAL A 23 -15.73 -1.96 38.59
C VAL A 23 -15.59 -0.92 37.49
N ALA A 24 -16.34 0.19 37.55
CA ALA A 24 -16.24 1.25 36.56
C ALA A 24 -14.86 1.94 36.57
N VAL A 25 -14.30 2.22 37.74
CA VAL A 25 -12.95 2.80 37.86
C VAL A 25 -11.89 1.84 37.35
N ALA A 26 -11.95 0.56 37.73
CA ALA A 26 -11.02 -0.46 37.25
C ALA A 26 -11.09 -0.61 35.72
N ALA A 27 -12.29 -0.67 35.15
CA ALA A 27 -12.48 -0.71 33.71
C ALA A 27 -11.91 0.54 33.01
N GLY A 28 -12.13 1.73 33.59
CA GLY A 28 -11.57 2.99 33.08
C GLY A 28 -10.03 3.01 33.07
N LEU A 29 -9.40 2.54 34.15
CA LEU A 29 -7.93 2.45 34.23
C LEU A 29 -7.37 1.42 33.23
N ILE A 30 -8.03 0.28 33.06
CA ILE A 30 -7.65 -0.73 32.06
C ILE A 30 -7.73 -0.14 30.65
N LEU A 31 -8.81 0.59 30.33
CA LEU A 31 -8.96 1.24 29.03
C LEU A 31 -7.88 2.30 28.79
N LEU A 32 -7.52 3.10 29.80
CA LEU A 32 -6.43 4.07 29.69
C LEU A 32 -5.07 3.38 29.49
N ALA A 33 -4.80 2.30 30.21
CA ALA A 33 -3.57 1.53 30.05
C ALA A 33 -3.43 0.92 28.65
N LEU A 34 -4.55 0.46 28.05
CA LEU A 34 -4.58 -0.07 26.68
C LEU A 34 -4.52 1.03 25.61
N ALA A 35 -5.14 2.19 25.84
CA ALA A 35 -5.20 3.28 24.88
C ALA A 35 -3.94 4.18 24.89
N GLY A 36 -3.28 4.29 26.05
CA GLY A 36 -2.13 5.17 26.28
C GLY A 36 -0.99 4.99 25.26
N PRO A 37 -0.48 3.76 25.05
CA PRO A 37 0.61 3.52 24.09
C PRO A 37 0.24 3.93 22.65
N ARG A 38 -0.98 3.59 22.22
CA ARG A 38 -1.49 3.94 20.89
C ARG A 38 -1.62 5.45 20.72
N PHE A 39 -2.12 6.15 21.74
CA PHE A 39 -2.23 7.61 21.72
C PHE A 39 -0.86 8.29 21.68
N ALA A 40 0.08 7.85 22.51
CA ALA A 40 1.45 8.35 22.53
C ALA A 40 2.16 8.15 21.17
N GLY A 41 2.07 6.95 20.59
CA GLY A 41 2.58 6.68 19.25
C GLY A 41 1.94 7.56 18.17
N GLY A 42 0.63 7.79 18.27
CA GLY A 42 -0.10 8.71 17.39
C GLY A 42 0.40 10.15 17.46
N LEU A 43 0.67 10.68 18.66
CA LEU A 43 1.21 12.03 18.84
C LEU A 43 2.60 12.19 18.23
N ILE A 44 3.45 11.16 18.32
CA ILE A 44 4.79 11.17 17.73
C ILE A 44 4.73 11.21 16.20
N VAL A 45 3.82 10.46 15.60
CA VAL A 45 3.69 10.35 14.13
C VAL A 45 2.86 11.49 13.52
N ALA A 46 1.94 12.10 14.27
CA ALA A 46 0.99 13.08 13.76
C ALA A 46 1.62 14.21 12.92
N PRO A 47 2.74 14.85 13.35
CA PRO A 47 3.41 15.90 12.56
C PRO A 47 3.93 15.42 11.20
N HIS A 48 4.12 14.12 11.03
CA HIS A 48 4.72 13.49 9.86
C HIS A 48 3.70 12.76 8.96
N SER A 49 2.44 12.66 9.39
CA SER A 49 1.38 11.94 8.67
C SER A 49 1.18 12.43 7.22
N SER A 50 1.36 13.74 6.98
CA SER A 50 1.23 14.36 5.67
C SER A 50 2.36 13.98 4.71
N ILE A 51 3.55 13.63 5.21
CA ILE A 51 4.72 13.34 4.37
C ILE A 51 4.45 12.17 3.44
N ALA A 52 3.92 11.07 3.96
CA ALA A 52 3.66 9.91 3.12
C ALA A 52 2.40 10.09 2.25
N ALA A 53 1.47 11.00 2.58
CA ALA A 53 0.42 11.41 1.64
C ALA A 53 0.98 12.21 0.45
N ARG A 54 1.96 13.09 0.70
CA ARG A 54 2.68 13.86 -0.32
C ARG A 54 3.50 12.92 -1.23
N LEU A 55 4.26 11.99 -0.64
CA LEU A 55 5.01 10.97 -1.38
C LEU A 55 4.09 10.10 -2.25
N ALA A 56 2.93 9.71 -1.74
CA ALA A 56 1.93 8.94 -2.49
C ALA A 56 1.40 9.70 -3.73
N ARG A 57 1.41 11.04 -3.72
CA ARG A 57 1.08 11.90 -4.86
C ARG A 57 2.26 12.17 -5.80
N GLY A 58 3.46 11.67 -5.47
CA GLY A 58 4.68 11.92 -6.23
C GLY A 58 5.32 13.28 -5.95
N GLU A 59 4.92 13.95 -4.86
CA GLU A 59 5.59 15.19 -4.45
C GLU A 59 6.97 14.90 -3.87
N THR A 60 7.91 15.81 -4.11
CA THR A 60 9.23 15.77 -3.48
C THR A 60 9.13 16.24 -2.02
N VAL A 61 9.86 15.54 -1.15
CA VAL A 61 9.98 15.88 0.28
C VAL A 61 11.46 16.09 0.57
N GLU A 62 11.79 17.09 1.37
CA GLU A 62 13.17 17.34 1.77
C GLU A 62 13.76 16.13 2.52
N PRO A 63 14.99 15.66 2.19
CA PRO A 63 15.60 14.50 2.83
C PRO A 63 15.64 14.57 4.37
N PRO A 64 15.94 15.72 5.02
CA PRO A 64 15.89 15.82 6.47
C PRO A 64 14.50 15.56 7.06
N ARG A 65 13.42 16.02 6.41
CA ARG A 65 12.04 15.79 6.87
C ARG A 65 11.66 14.32 6.76
N LEU A 66 12.09 13.67 5.68
CA LEU A 66 11.85 12.24 5.48
C LEU A 66 12.58 11.39 6.52
N ARG A 67 13.84 11.71 6.85
CA ARG A 67 14.57 11.04 7.93
C ARG A 67 13.90 11.20 9.29
N ARG A 68 13.42 12.41 9.62
CA ARG A 68 12.65 12.63 10.87
C ARG A 68 11.37 11.81 10.90
N ALA A 69 10.67 11.68 9.77
CA ALA A 69 9.48 10.84 9.68
C ALA A 69 9.80 9.35 9.93
N ILE A 70 10.87 8.84 9.32
CA ILE A 70 11.35 7.47 9.56
C ILE A 70 11.62 7.24 11.04
N GLU A 71 12.34 8.17 11.69
CA GLU A 71 12.67 8.06 13.11
C GLU A 71 11.42 8.13 14.00
N ALA A 72 10.51 9.06 13.72
CA ALA A 72 9.24 9.16 14.44
C ALA A 72 8.42 7.86 14.36
N HIS A 73 8.38 7.21 13.19
CA HIS A 73 7.71 5.92 13.03
C HIS A 73 8.41 4.78 13.78
N ARG A 74 9.75 4.75 13.83
CA ARG A 74 10.50 3.76 14.63
C ARG A 74 10.21 3.93 16.11
N THR A 75 10.23 5.17 16.62
CA THR A 75 9.91 5.48 18.02
C THR A 75 8.47 5.15 18.35
N ALA A 76 7.52 5.41 17.46
CA ALA A 76 6.13 5.02 17.68
C ALA A 76 5.97 3.49 17.75
N LEU A 77 6.68 2.76 16.88
CA LEU A 77 6.65 1.28 16.85
C LEU A 77 7.32 0.63 18.06
N SER A 78 8.25 1.30 18.74
CA SER A 78 8.80 0.81 20.01
C SER A 78 7.82 0.95 21.18
N ILE A 79 6.83 1.84 21.07
CA ILE A 79 5.79 2.06 22.07
C ILE A 79 4.55 1.20 21.78
N TYR A 80 4.15 1.12 20.50
CA TYR A 80 2.93 0.41 20.09
C TYR A 80 3.11 -0.26 18.72
N ASP A 81 2.95 -1.58 18.70
CA ASP A 81 3.15 -2.38 17.50
C ASP A 81 1.88 -2.46 16.64
N ASN A 82 1.91 -1.84 15.47
CA ASN A 82 0.79 -1.81 14.53
C ASN A 82 1.27 -2.14 13.11
N PRO A 83 0.67 -3.14 12.42
CA PRO A 83 1.06 -3.51 11.07
C PRO A 83 0.95 -2.35 10.06
N ARG A 84 -0.01 -1.44 10.25
CA ARG A 84 -0.16 -0.28 9.34
C ARG A 84 0.99 0.71 9.51
N ASP A 85 1.47 0.92 10.73
CA ASP A 85 2.58 1.83 10.99
C ASP A 85 3.91 1.23 10.52
N ARG A 86 4.07 -0.10 10.61
CA ARG A 86 5.19 -0.83 9.97
C ARG A 86 5.16 -0.69 8.45
N ALA A 87 4.00 -0.86 7.82
CA ALA A 87 3.86 -0.65 6.38
C ALA A 87 4.19 0.80 5.97
N ARG A 88 3.81 1.77 6.80
CA ARG A 88 4.13 3.19 6.58
C ARG A 88 5.62 3.48 6.72
N LEU A 89 6.29 2.88 7.72
CA LEU A 89 7.74 2.92 7.84
C LEU A 89 8.42 2.36 6.59
N GLY A 90 7.93 1.22 6.08
CA GLY A 90 8.43 0.63 4.84
C GLY A 90 8.30 1.55 3.63
N GLU A 91 7.15 2.22 3.47
CA GLU A 91 6.92 3.21 2.41
C GLU A 91 7.88 4.41 2.50
N LEU A 92 8.11 4.92 3.71
CA LEU A 92 9.04 6.02 3.95
C LEU A 92 10.49 5.61 3.63
N CYS A 93 10.92 4.43 4.10
CA CYS A 93 12.25 3.89 3.82
C CYS A 93 12.47 3.66 2.32
N LEU A 94 11.48 3.10 1.61
CA LEU A 94 11.57 2.88 0.16
C LEU A 94 11.66 4.20 -0.61
N SER A 95 10.87 5.21 -0.21
CA SER A 95 10.93 6.54 -0.82
C SER A 95 12.29 7.20 -0.59
N ALA A 96 12.84 7.08 0.63
CA ALA A 96 14.17 7.58 0.95
C ALA A 96 15.26 6.86 0.15
N ALA A 97 15.13 5.55 -0.07
CA ALA A 97 16.06 4.78 -0.90
C ALA A 97 16.09 5.27 -2.35
N HIS A 98 14.93 5.58 -2.92
CA HIS A 98 14.87 6.15 -4.27
C HIS A 98 15.55 7.52 -4.36
N MET A 99 15.34 8.39 -3.35
CA MET A 99 15.99 9.69 -3.29
C MET A 99 17.51 9.61 -3.11
N ALA A 100 17.99 8.66 -2.29
CA ALA A 100 19.40 8.41 -2.08
C ALA A 100 20.08 7.68 -3.26
N GLY A 101 19.30 7.22 -4.24
CA GLY A 101 19.74 6.33 -5.30
C GLY A 101 19.87 4.89 -4.82
N VAL A 102 19.08 3.98 -5.40
CA VAL A 102 18.98 2.57 -4.96
C VAL A 102 20.30 1.77 -5.03
N GLN A 103 21.28 2.25 -5.81
CA GLN A 103 22.60 1.64 -5.93
C GLN A 103 23.61 2.19 -4.92
N SER A 104 23.29 3.27 -4.21
CA SER A 104 24.17 3.82 -3.18
C SER A 104 24.13 2.94 -1.91
N ARG A 105 25.18 3.01 -1.10
CA ARG A 105 25.23 2.30 0.19
C ARG A 105 24.08 2.68 1.11
N GLU A 106 23.68 3.94 1.09
CA GLU A 106 22.54 4.43 1.87
C GLU A 106 21.21 3.94 1.28
N GLY A 107 21.04 3.99 -0.04
CA GLY A 107 19.88 3.42 -0.71
C GLY A 107 19.69 1.94 -0.41
N ALA A 108 20.78 1.16 -0.41
CA ALA A 108 20.79 -0.24 -0.01
C ALA A 108 20.28 -0.46 1.43
N ARG A 109 20.79 0.30 2.41
CA ARG A 109 20.33 0.22 3.81
C ARG A 109 18.85 0.59 3.97
N LEU A 110 18.40 1.59 3.22
CA LEU A 110 17.00 2.02 3.24
C LEU A 110 16.07 0.99 2.57
N LEU A 111 16.56 0.28 1.55
CA LEU A 111 15.83 -0.86 0.97
C LEU A 111 15.74 -2.02 1.97
N ASP A 112 16.81 -2.33 2.70
CA ASP A 112 16.79 -3.35 3.76
C ASP A 112 15.75 -2.97 4.85
N CYS A 113 15.74 -1.70 5.30
CA CYS A 113 14.69 -1.17 6.18
C CYS A 113 13.27 -1.38 5.60
N ALA A 114 13.07 -1.07 4.32
CA ALA A 114 11.76 -1.21 3.68
C ALA A 114 11.29 -2.66 3.59
N ILE A 115 12.22 -3.57 3.26
CA ILE A 115 11.96 -5.01 3.19
C ILE A 115 11.54 -5.55 4.56
N GLU A 116 12.32 -5.25 5.61
CA GLU A 116 12.01 -5.68 6.99
C GLU A 116 10.65 -5.14 7.45
N ALA A 117 10.42 -3.84 7.30
CA ALA A 117 9.19 -3.20 7.76
C ALA A 117 7.94 -3.75 7.03
N HIS A 118 8.02 -4.02 5.73
CA HIS A 118 6.91 -4.64 4.99
C HIS A 118 6.71 -6.11 5.33
N ARG A 119 7.78 -6.89 5.54
CA ARG A 119 7.66 -8.27 6.01
C ARG A 119 6.99 -8.35 7.37
N ASP A 120 7.40 -7.51 8.31
CA ASP A 120 6.79 -7.47 9.64
C ASP A 120 5.32 -7.03 9.60
N ALA A 121 4.98 -6.07 8.73
CA ALA A 121 3.60 -5.66 8.51
C ALA A 121 2.75 -6.82 7.98
N LEU A 122 3.28 -7.57 7.02
CA LEU A 122 2.60 -8.70 6.37
C LEU A 122 2.49 -9.92 7.27
N ALA A 123 3.48 -10.18 8.12
CA ALA A 123 3.43 -11.25 9.12
C ALA A 123 2.25 -11.06 10.09
N ARG A 124 1.89 -9.81 10.38
CA ARG A 124 0.77 -9.44 11.27
C ARG A 124 -0.54 -9.23 10.52
N SER A 125 -0.47 -8.82 9.26
CA SER A 125 -1.64 -8.55 8.42
C SER A 125 -1.33 -8.90 6.96
N PRO A 126 -1.55 -10.17 6.57
CA PRO A 126 -1.25 -10.64 5.21
C PRO A 126 -2.11 -9.97 4.12
N ALA A 127 -3.28 -9.44 4.50
CA ALA A 127 -4.25 -8.80 3.61
C ALA A 127 -3.92 -7.32 3.28
N LEU A 128 -2.65 -6.93 3.32
CA LEU A 128 -2.19 -5.57 2.97
C LEU A 128 -1.64 -5.54 1.52
N PRO A 129 -2.48 -5.32 0.49
CA PRO A 129 -2.06 -5.41 -0.91
C PRO A 129 -0.96 -4.40 -1.29
N TYR A 130 -1.01 -3.20 -0.70
CA TYR A 130 0.03 -2.20 -0.89
C TYR A 130 1.38 -2.65 -0.31
N SER A 131 1.39 -3.32 0.85
CA SER A 131 2.64 -3.83 1.44
C SER A 131 3.29 -4.89 0.58
N TRP A 132 2.52 -5.83 0.01
CA TRP A 132 3.07 -6.80 -0.94
C TRP A 132 3.68 -6.14 -2.17
N SER A 133 2.99 -5.14 -2.73
CA SER A 133 3.47 -4.40 -3.90
C SER A 133 4.78 -3.66 -3.61
N GLN A 134 4.86 -2.98 -2.47
CA GLN A 134 6.06 -2.24 -2.07
C GLN A 134 7.21 -3.17 -1.65
N LEU A 135 6.90 -4.32 -1.04
CA LEU A 135 7.88 -5.36 -0.75
C LEU A 135 8.52 -5.89 -2.05
N ALA A 136 7.72 -6.16 -3.08
CA ALA A 136 8.24 -6.57 -4.39
C ALA A 136 9.14 -5.49 -5.01
N VAL A 137 8.75 -4.21 -4.94
CA VAL A 137 9.59 -3.09 -5.41
C VAL A 137 10.91 -3.02 -4.65
N ALA A 138 10.87 -3.12 -3.31
CA ALA A 138 12.06 -3.04 -2.47
C ALA A 138 13.01 -4.24 -2.71
N LEU A 139 12.48 -5.45 -2.79
CA LEU A 139 13.25 -6.66 -3.12
C LEU A 139 13.91 -6.55 -4.49
N TYR A 140 13.17 -6.13 -5.51
CA TYR A 140 13.72 -5.93 -6.85
C TYR A 140 14.81 -4.85 -6.87
N GLY A 141 14.58 -3.74 -6.16
CA GLY A 141 15.57 -2.67 -6.04
C GLY A 141 16.85 -3.11 -5.34
N ARG A 142 16.75 -4.02 -4.36
CA ARG A 142 17.86 -4.46 -3.52
C ARG A 142 18.64 -5.65 -4.07
N GLN A 143 17.93 -6.62 -4.64
CA GLN A 143 18.45 -7.94 -4.97
C GLN A 143 18.18 -8.32 -6.43
N GLY A 144 17.41 -7.52 -7.18
CA GLY A 144 16.98 -7.85 -8.53
C GLY A 144 15.88 -8.92 -8.55
N GLY A 145 15.83 -9.70 -9.63
CA GLY A 145 14.79 -10.68 -9.88
C GLY A 145 14.99 -12.02 -9.15
N THR A 146 15.06 -12.00 -7.82
CA THR A 146 15.18 -13.21 -6.98
C THR A 146 13.84 -13.93 -6.79
N ASP A 147 13.87 -15.15 -6.23
CA ASP A 147 12.63 -15.87 -5.86
C ASP A 147 11.80 -15.13 -4.81
N ALA A 148 12.46 -14.43 -3.89
CA ALA A 148 11.77 -13.59 -2.92
C ALA A 148 10.97 -12.47 -3.61
N PHE A 149 11.57 -11.82 -4.62
CA PHE A 149 10.87 -10.84 -5.45
C PHE A 149 9.67 -11.47 -6.18
N ARG A 150 9.88 -12.59 -6.89
CA ARG A 150 8.81 -13.26 -7.64
C ARG A 150 7.64 -13.66 -6.74
N THR A 151 7.95 -14.19 -5.56
CA THR A 151 6.93 -14.58 -4.56
C THR A 151 6.15 -13.36 -4.09
N ALA A 152 6.83 -12.31 -3.63
CA ALA A 152 6.16 -11.09 -3.19
C ALA A 152 5.34 -10.43 -4.31
N PHE A 153 5.81 -10.50 -5.56
CA PHE A 153 5.12 -9.93 -6.72
C PHE A 153 3.85 -10.70 -7.08
N ARG A 154 3.88 -12.03 -6.99
CA ARG A 154 2.69 -12.88 -7.13
C ARG A 154 1.65 -12.57 -6.05
N GLU A 155 2.07 -12.50 -4.80
CA GLU A 155 1.18 -12.13 -3.69
C GLU A 155 0.59 -10.73 -3.87
N ALA A 156 1.38 -9.78 -4.38
CA ALA A 156 0.90 -8.43 -4.67
C ALA A 156 -0.21 -8.42 -5.74
N MET A 157 -0.05 -9.25 -6.76
CA MET A 157 -1.02 -9.43 -7.85
C MET A 157 -2.30 -10.11 -7.37
N THR A 158 -2.20 -11.11 -6.49
CA THR A 158 -3.35 -11.83 -5.90
C THR A 158 -4.11 -10.95 -4.91
N ALA A 159 -3.42 -10.18 -4.07
CA ALA A 159 -4.06 -9.37 -3.02
C ALA A 159 -4.88 -8.18 -3.54
N ALA A 160 -4.59 -7.69 -4.76
CA ALA A 160 -5.32 -6.58 -5.37
C ALA A 160 -5.47 -6.71 -6.89
N PRO A 161 -6.33 -7.64 -7.36
CA PRO A 161 -6.40 -7.98 -8.78
C PRO A 161 -6.91 -6.81 -9.65
N ARG A 162 -7.73 -5.91 -9.11
CA ARG A 162 -8.42 -4.86 -9.88
C ARG A 162 -8.30 -3.45 -9.31
N THR A 163 -7.41 -3.21 -8.35
CA THR A 163 -7.19 -1.85 -7.85
C THR A 163 -6.39 -1.06 -8.88
N ARG A 164 -7.03 -0.14 -9.60
CA ARG A 164 -6.43 0.67 -10.69
C ARG A 164 -5.00 1.13 -10.41
N ARG A 165 -4.74 1.72 -9.24
CA ARG A 165 -3.41 2.23 -8.87
C ARG A 165 -2.36 1.13 -8.77
N LEU A 166 -2.74 -0.03 -8.24
CA LEU A 166 -1.85 -1.18 -8.09
C LEU A 166 -1.62 -1.89 -9.41
N VAL A 167 -2.65 -2.05 -10.24
CA VAL A 167 -2.49 -2.59 -11.60
C VAL A 167 -1.45 -1.80 -12.40
N LEU A 168 -1.51 -0.47 -12.37
CA LEU A 168 -0.51 0.37 -13.04
C LEU A 168 0.90 0.19 -12.45
N ALA A 169 1.01 0.05 -11.12
CA ALA A 169 2.29 -0.18 -10.46
C ALA A 169 2.86 -1.57 -10.81
N HIS A 170 2.02 -2.61 -10.87
CA HIS A 170 2.39 -3.97 -11.22
C HIS A 170 2.83 -4.08 -12.67
N VAL A 171 2.08 -3.47 -13.62
CA VAL A 171 2.49 -3.43 -15.03
C VAL A 171 3.86 -2.77 -15.17
N ARG A 172 4.06 -1.62 -14.52
CA ARG A 172 5.36 -0.92 -14.58
C ARG A 172 6.50 -1.77 -14.00
N LEU A 173 6.29 -2.38 -12.83
CA LEU A 173 7.30 -3.24 -12.20
C LEU A 173 7.59 -4.46 -13.08
N GLY A 174 6.54 -5.11 -13.59
CA GLY A 174 6.64 -6.30 -14.44
C GLY A 174 7.36 -6.05 -15.76
N LEU A 175 7.10 -4.92 -16.42
CA LEU A 175 7.84 -4.50 -17.63
C LEU A 175 9.31 -4.26 -17.30
N ARG A 176 9.61 -3.58 -16.18
CA ARG A 176 10.99 -3.31 -15.75
C ARG A 176 11.76 -4.57 -15.36
N SER A 177 11.08 -5.59 -14.85
CA SER A 177 11.66 -6.86 -14.42
C SER A 177 11.44 -8.00 -15.42
N TRP A 178 11.00 -7.70 -16.65
CA TRP A 178 10.44 -8.68 -17.60
C TRP A 178 11.32 -9.91 -17.83
N GLN A 179 12.63 -9.70 -17.94
CA GLN A 179 13.61 -10.76 -18.19
C GLN A 179 13.73 -11.76 -17.04
N THR A 180 13.35 -11.35 -15.82
CA THR A 180 13.48 -12.17 -14.60
C THR A 180 12.18 -12.86 -14.17
N LEU A 181 11.07 -12.55 -14.85
CA LEU A 181 9.77 -13.17 -14.59
C LEU A 181 9.68 -14.54 -15.25
N ASP A 182 9.04 -15.48 -14.55
CA ASP A 182 8.62 -16.77 -15.11
C ASP A 182 7.44 -16.59 -16.09
N ALA A 183 7.08 -17.66 -16.80
CA ALA A 183 6.02 -17.61 -17.81
C ALA A 183 4.64 -17.21 -17.22
N GLY A 184 4.33 -17.68 -16.01
CA GLY A 184 3.06 -17.38 -15.34
C GLY A 184 2.95 -15.90 -14.98
N LEU A 185 3.97 -15.35 -14.31
CA LEU A 185 4.01 -13.92 -13.99
C LEU A 185 4.05 -13.03 -15.24
N ARG A 186 4.70 -13.48 -16.32
CA ARG A 186 4.66 -12.76 -17.61
C ARG A 186 3.23 -12.70 -18.17
N GLU A 187 2.48 -13.78 -18.12
CA GLU A 187 1.09 -13.80 -18.57
C GLU A 187 0.22 -12.87 -17.72
N GLU A 188 0.34 -12.96 -16.40
CA GLU A 188 -0.37 -12.08 -15.47
C GLU A 188 -0.07 -10.59 -15.70
N VAL A 189 1.17 -10.24 -16.08
CA VAL A 189 1.54 -8.86 -16.46
C VAL A 189 0.92 -8.48 -17.81
N ARG A 190 0.84 -9.39 -18.79
CA ARG A 190 0.17 -9.13 -20.08
C ARG A 190 -1.31 -8.88 -19.91
N GLU A 191 -2.02 -9.70 -19.13
CA GLU A 191 -3.44 -9.52 -18.85
C GLU A 191 -3.71 -8.16 -18.18
N ARG A 192 -2.90 -7.81 -17.18
CA ARG A 192 -2.99 -6.52 -16.49
C ARG A 192 -2.63 -5.34 -17.41
N LEU A 193 -1.66 -5.52 -18.31
CA LEU A 193 -1.32 -4.53 -19.33
C LEU A 193 -2.50 -4.31 -20.28
N ALA A 194 -3.10 -5.38 -20.80
CA ALA A 194 -4.27 -5.32 -21.67
C ALA A 194 -5.42 -4.59 -20.97
N TRP A 195 -5.74 -4.97 -19.73
CA TRP A 195 -6.75 -4.29 -18.93
C TRP A 195 -6.42 -2.79 -18.72
N ALA A 196 -5.16 -2.45 -18.44
CA ALA A 196 -4.75 -1.07 -18.21
C ALA A 196 -4.84 -0.21 -19.48
N VAL A 197 -4.51 -0.77 -20.64
CA VAL A 197 -4.70 -0.12 -21.94
C VAL A 197 -6.17 0.05 -22.26
N GLU A 198 -6.99 -0.96 -21.96
CA GLU A 198 -8.43 -0.94 -22.20
C GLU A 198 -9.08 0.20 -21.40
N ASN A 199 -8.84 0.22 -20.09
CA ASN A 199 -9.61 1.03 -19.14
C ASN A 199 -8.97 2.40 -18.84
N VAL A 200 -7.63 2.48 -18.85
CA VAL A 200 -6.91 3.63 -18.29
C VAL A 200 -5.66 4.05 -19.09
N PRO A 201 -5.70 4.09 -20.44
CA PRO A 201 -4.50 4.18 -21.28
C PRO A 201 -3.67 5.44 -21.02
N ARG A 202 -4.31 6.61 -20.85
CA ARG A 202 -3.61 7.88 -20.52
C ARG A 202 -2.88 7.85 -19.18
N HIS A 203 -3.39 7.09 -18.21
CA HIS A 203 -2.73 6.97 -16.90
C HIS A 203 -1.57 5.98 -16.96
N LEU A 204 -1.72 4.92 -17.76
CA LEU A 204 -0.64 3.99 -18.04
C LEU A 204 0.53 4.71 -18.72
N THR A 205 0.29 5.48 -19.78
CA THR A 205 1.36 6.17 -20.51
C THR A 205 2.12 7.15 -19.62
N ARG A 206 1.46 7.93 -18.76
CA ARG A 206 2.13 8.80 -17.78
C ARG A 206 3.03 8.06 -16.79
N ARG A 207 2.79 6.77 -16.56
CA ARG A 207 3.58 5.95 -15.63
C ARG A 207 4.71 5.18 -16.32
N LEU A 208 4.63 5.00 -17.64
CA LEU A 208 5.70 4.42 -18.45
C LEU A 208 6.72 5.52 -18.79
N GLU A 209 7.56 5.84 -17.80
CA GLU A 209 8.56 6.93 -17.90
C GLU A 209 9.67 6.60 -18.91
N ARG A 210 9.94 5.32 -19.18
CA ARG A 210 11.03 4.88 -20.04
C ARG A 210 10.53 4.51 -21.43
N PRO A 211 11.16 5.01 -22.51
CA PRO A 211 10.82 4.60 -23.87
C PRO A 211 10.89 3.09 -24.11
N LEU A 212 11.80 2.39 -23.41
CA LEU A 212 11.92 0.93 -23.48
C LEU A 212 10.68 0.22 -22.93
N ASP A 213 10.10 0.70 -21.83
CA ASP A 213 8.91 0.10 -21.23
C ASP A 213 7.71 0.22 -22.20
N VAL A 214 7.59 1.35 -22.90
CA VAL A 214 6.56 1.58 -23.93
C VAL A 214 6.77 0.64 -25.13
N ARG A 215 8.00 0.52 -25.63
CA ARG A 215 8.30 -0.39 -26.75
C ARG A 215 7.99 -1.85 -26.40
N LEU A 216 8.37 -2.28 -25.21
CA LEU A 216 8.05 -3.61 -24.71
C LEU A 216 6.54 -3.80 -24.56
N ALA A 217 5.82 -2.83 -23.97
CA ALA A 217 4.37 -2.91 -23.86
C ALA A 217 3.69 -3.03 -25.24
N LEU A 218 4.15 -2.28 -26.24
CA LEU A 218 3.64 -2.37 -27.62
C LEU A 218 3.95 -3.73 -28.27
N SER A 219 5.12 -4.33 -28.01
CA SER A 219 5.46 -5.65 -28.54
C SER A 219 4.66 -6.76 -27.89
N LEU A 220 4.36 -6.66 -26.59
CA LEU A 220 3.50 -7.61 -25.88
C LEU A 220 2.04 -7.56 -26.37
N LEU A 221 1.62 -6.46 -26.98
CA LEU A 221 0.30 -6.28 -27.58
C LEU A 221 0.27 -6.56 -29.09
N ALA A 222 1.32 -7.16 -29.67
CA ALA A 222 1.40 -7.41 -31.10
C ALA A 222 0.23 -8.26 -31.64
N GLY A 223 -0.29 -9.20 -30.85
CA GLY A 223 -1.48 -10.01 -31.20
C GLY A 223 -2.82 -9.33 -30.95
N GLN A 224 -2.84 -8.08 -30.48
CA GLN A 224 -4.05 -7.33 -30.13
C GLN A 224 -4.01 -5.92 -30.76
N PRO A 225 -4.24 -5.80 -32.08
CA PRO A 225 -4.00 -4.56 -32.82
C PRO A 225 -4.78 -3.36 -32.29
N GLY A 226 -6.04 -3.57 -31.84
CA GLY A 226 -6.86 -2.52 -31.23
C GLY A 226 -6.25 -1.95 -29.94
N LEU A 227 -5.78 -2.80 -29.02
CA LEU A 227 -5.13 -2.37 -27.80
C LEU A 227 -3.77 -1.70 -28.09
N ARG A 228 -2.99 -2.29 -28.99
CA ARG A 228 -1.71 -1.71 -29.42
C ARG A 228 -1.89 -0.29 -29.97
N CYS A 229 -2.89 -0.07 -30.83
CA CYS A 229 -3.18 1.25 -31.37
C CYS A 229 -3.66 2.22 -30.28
N ARG A 230 -4.51 1.76 -29.35
CA ARG A 230 -4.97 2.57 -28.20
C ARG A 230 -3.80 3.05 -27.33
N LEU A 231 -2.85 2.17 -27.04
CA LEU A 231 -1.64 2.53 -26.29
C LEU A 231 -0.76 3.52 -27.07
N ALA A 232 -0.56 3.30 -28.37
CA ALA A 232 0.24 4.18 -29.23
C ALA A 232 -0.36 5.59 -29.33
N ALA A 233 -1.68 5.70 -29.54
CA ALA A 233 -2.39 6.98 -29.59
C ALA A 233 -2.29 7.74 -28.26
N ALA A 234 -2.48 7.03 -27.13
CA ALA A 234 -2.35 7.62 -25.80
C ALA A 234 -0.91 8.07 -25.48
N TRP A 235 0.10 7.42 -26.04
CA TRP A 235 1.51 7.79 -25.87
C TRP A 235 1.88 9.02 -26.69
N GLN A 236 1.43 9.09 -27.94
CA GLN A 236 1.64 10.23 -28.84
C GLN A 236 0.76 11.44 -28.52
N GLN A 237 -0.12 11.34 -27.54
CA GLN A 237 -1.14 12.36 -27.21
C GLN A 237 -2.05 12.70 -28.41
N ARG A 238 -2.27 11.76 -29.32
CA ARG A 238 -3.14 11.93 -30.50
C ARG A 238 -4.55 11.38 -30.24
N SER A 239 -5.55 11.88 -30.98
CA SER A 239 -6.91 11.34 -30.93
C SER A 239 -6.95 9.90 -31.46
N PHE A 240 -7.88 9.10 -30.92
CA PHE A 240 -8.00 7.67 -31.24
C PHE A 240 -8.64 7.43 -32.62
N ASP A 241 -9.22 8.45 -33.24
CA ASP A 241 -10.06 8.32 -34.45
C ASP A 241 -9.30 7.76 -35.66
N GLY A 242 -7.98 7.93 -35.72
CA GLY A 242 -7.14 7.33 -36.77
C GLY A 242 -6.84 5.83 -36.61
N CYS A 243 -7.13 5.24 -35.45
CA CYS A 243 -6.80 3.85 -35.14
C CYS A 243 -7.89 2.83 -35.52
N ALA A 244 -9.17 3.25 -35.51
CA ALA A 244 -10.29 2.35 -35.76
C ALA A 244 -10.35 1.84 -37.22
N ALA A 245 -9.79 2.61 -38.16
CA ALA A 245 -9.80 2.29 -39.59
C ALA A 245 -8.82 1.16 -40.00
N LEU A 246 -7.96 0.68 -39.10
CA LEU A 246 -6.93 -0.33 -39.41
C LEU A 246 -7.30 -1.75 -38.93
N GLY A 247 -8.48 -1.94 -38.34
CA GLY A 247 -8.88 -3.19 -37.68
C GLY A 247 -10.19 -3.81 -38.15
N SER A 248 -10.82 -3.26 -39.18
CA SER A 248 -11.96 -3.84 -39.90
C SER A 248 -11.49 -4.40 -41.24
#